data_AF-A0A8S9WA24-F1
#
_entry.id   AF-A0A8S9WA24-F1
#
_cell.length_a   1.000
_cell.length_b   1.000
_cell.length_c   1.000
_cell.angle_alpha   90.00
_cell.angle_beta   90.00
_cell.angle_gamma   90.00
#
_symmetry.space_group_name_H-M   'P 1'
#
loop_
_entity.id
_entity.type
_entity.pdbx_description
1 polymer ?
#
loop_
_entity_poly.entity_id
_entity_poly.type
_entity_poly.pdbx_seq_one_letter_code
_entity_poly.pdbx_strand_id
1 'polypeptide(L)'
;TVISVTNVVKGVLTSNWNVLSFNNNFAWGTRVSLSGPSAHAIQNGSCGSVVLFNFSVIGGAPLKTDMNLSDIQLSDPSGNEGPVPPKNGTFYVADTVFDTGPGTYPAISGTHIGTLTPNYDLTVHTLYTYSCEGTGGHTEYVWIQGHGVNESASWDGYNDEYQNIKFGNPFILREGKKYNYTIKTGSYPQIVHGHSKNVTGGEISCTQFTDVNGELYDDCIPAIMFV
;
A
#
# COMPACT_ATOMS: atom_id res chain seq x y z
N THR A 1 -3.21 -6.07 -16.29
CA THR A 1 -2.05 -5.17 -16.11
C THR A 1 -2.55 -3.92 -15.41
N VAL A 2 -1.81 -3.36 -14.45
CA VAL A 2 -2.20 -2.15 -13.70
C VAL A 2 -1.43 -0.91 -14.12
N ILE A 3 -0.45 -1.08 -15.01
CA ILE A 3 0.32 0.02 -15.59
C ILE A 3 0.14 0.05 -17.10
N SER A 4 0.12 1.24 -17.67
CA SER A 4 0.18 1.47 -19.11
C SER A 4 1.38 2.37 -19.40
N VAL A 5 2.36 1.87 -20.14
CA VAL A 5 3.52 2.66 -20.56
C VAL A 5 3.04 3.80 -21.45
N THR A 6 3.33 5.04 -21.06
CA THR A 6 2.94 6.24 -21.80
C THR A 6 4.11 6.88 -22.53
N ASN A 7 5.33 6.69 -22.03
CA ASN A 7 6.54 7.18 -22.66
C ASN A 7 7.76 6.33 -22.28
N VAL A 8 8.79 6.39 -23.12
CA VAL A 8 10.08 5.76 -22.88
C VAL A 8 11.17 6.80 -23.14
N VAL A 9 12.13 6.92 -22.21
CA VAL A 9 13.26 7.85 -22.34
C VAL A 9 14.59 7.14 -22.15
N LYS A 10 15.66 7.74 -22.67
CA LYS A 10 17.03 7.21 -22.54
C LYS A 10 17.47 7.25 -21.08
N GLY A 11 18.17 6.21 -20.66
CA GLY A 11 18.79 6.16 -19.34
C GLY A 11 20.11 6.94 -19.29
N VAL A 12 20.77 6.91 -18.14
CA VAL A 12 22.05 7.61 -17.93
C VAL A 12 23.14 7.08 -18.87
N LEU A 13 23.24 5.75 -19.01
CA LEU A 13 24.29 5.11 -19.83
C LEU A 13 24.07 5.29 -21.34
N THR A 14 22.88 5.67 -21.75
CA THR A 14 22.47 5.78 -23.16
C THR A 14 22.03 7.18 -23.52
N SER A 15 22.20 8.16 -22.63
CA SER A 15 21.77 9.55 -22.79
C SER A 15 22.23 10.18 -24.12
N ASN A 16 23.45 9.84 -24.55
CA ASN A 16 24.08 10.32 -25.80
C ASN A 16 23.80 9.44 -27.03
N TRP A 17 22.91 8.44 -26.95
CA TRP A 17 22.56 7.60 -28.10
C TRP A 17 21.56 8.30 -29.02
N ASN A 18 21.66 8.02 -30.31
CA ASN A 18 20.96 8.76 -31.37
C ASN A 18 19.53 8.25 -31.59
N VAL A 19 19.29 6.97 -31.35
CA VAL A 19 18.01 6.32 -31.63
C VAL A 19 17.40 5.83 -30.34
N LEU A 20 16.15 6.22 -30.11
CA LEU A 20 15.23 5.58 -29.19
C LEU A 20 13.87 5.52 -29.89
N SER A 21 13.32 4.32 -29.99
CA SER A 21 11.97 4.08 -30.47
C SER A 21 11.28 3.09 -29.54
N PHE A 22 9.98 3.28 -29.32
CA PHE A 22 9.17 2.32 -28.61
C PHE A 22 7.80 2.19 -29.28
N ASN A 23 7.18 1.04 -29.11
CA ASN A 23 5.80 0.80 -29.52
C ASN A 23 5.13 -0.08 -28.46
N ASN A 24 4.04 0.42 -27.91
CA ASN A 24 3.22 -0.20 -26.87
C ASN A 24 1.86 -0.68 -27.40
N ASN A 25 1.62 -0.61 -28.72
CA ASN A 25 0.39 -1.08 -29.35
C ASN A 25 0.45 -2.58 -29.68
N PHE A 26 0.81 -3.39 -28.67
CA PHE A 26 0.82 -4.84 -28.76
C PHE A 26 0.06 -5.44 -27.59
N ALA A 27 -0.65 -6.54 -27.84
CA ALA A 27 -1.38 -7.27 -26.80
C ALA A 27 -0.45 -7.87 -25.74
N TRP A 28 0.83 -8.10 -26.08
CA TRP A 28 1.82 -8.73 -25.20
C TRP A 28 2.73 -7.73 -24.46
N GLY A 29 2.64 -6.43 -24.74
CA GLY A 29 3.39 -5.42 -23.98
C GLY A 29 4.02 -4.30 -24.82
N THR A 30 5.17 -3.80 -24.35
CA THR A 30 5.90 -2.69 -24.98
C THR A 30 7.22 -3.18 -25.56
N ARG A 31 7.47 -2.87 -26.83
CA ARG A 31 8.78 -3.04 -27.48
C ARG A 31 9.58 -1.75 -27.39
N VAL A 32 10.86 -1.86 -27.08
CA VAL A 32 11.81 -0.74 -27.12
C VAL A 32 12.99 -1.11 -28.03
N SER A 33 13.52 -0.14 -28.76
CA SER A 33 14.74 -0.27 -29.54
C SER A 33 15.58 0.99 -29.36
N LEU A 34 16.86 0.81 -29.05
CA LEU A 34 17.82 1.90 -28.95
C LEU A 34 19.08 1.59 -29.77
N SER A 35 19.73 2.63 -30.29
CA SER A 35 21.01 2.50 -30.98
C SER A 35 21.83 3.79 -30.86
N GLY A 36 23.14 3.65 -30.72
CA GLY A 36 24.08 4.75 -30.58
C GLY A 36 25.37 4.49 -31.35
N PRO A 37 26.21 5.51 -31.56
CA PRO A 37 27.49 5.35 -32.23
C PRO A 37 28.46 4.53 -31.37
N SER A 38 29.38 3.82 -32.00
CA SER A 38 30.40 3.00 -31.33
C SER A 38 31.23 3.77 -30.29
N ALA A 39 31.43 5.08 -30.50
CA ALA A 39 32.13 5.96 -29.56
C ALA A 39 31.40 6.16 -28.20
N HIS A 40 30.11 5.82 -28.14
CA HIS A 40 29.29 5.91 -26.93
C HIS A 40 28.81 4.52 -26.48
N ALA A 41 29.49 3.45 -26.90
CA ALA A 41 29.24 2.11 -26.40
C ALA A 41 29.36 2.05 -24.88
N ILE A 42 28.45 1.31 -24.24
CA ILE A 42 28.47 1.12 -22.79
C ILE A 42 29.73 0.35 -22.42
N GLN A 43 30.54 0.92 -21.53
CA GLN A 43 31.82 0.31 -21.13
C GLN A 43 31.59 -0.89 -20.21
N ASN A 44 32.41 -1.93 -20.38
CA ASN A 44 32.36 -3.10 -19.50
C ASN A 44 32.51 -2.70 -18.02
N GLY A 45 31.67 -3.27 -17.15
CA GLY A 45 31.63 -2.95 -15.72
C GLY A 45 30.83 -1.70 -15.34
N SER A 46 30.23 -0.99 -16.30
CA SER A 46 29.34 0.15 -16.01
C SER A 46 28.05 -0.32 -15.32
N CYS A 47 27.52 0.48 -14.40
CA CYS A 47 26.23 0.26 -13.75
C CYS A 47 25.38 1.53 -13.83
N GLY A 48 24.13 1.40 -14.26
CA GLY A 48 23.22 2.53 -14.44
C GLY A 48 22.01 2.19 -15.31
N SER A 49 21.14 3.17 -15.53
CA SER A 49 19.95 2.98 -16.37
C SER A 49 20.29 3.00 -17.85
N VAL A 50 19.69 2.07 -18.59
CA VAL A 50 19.77 1.99 -20.08
C VAL A 50 18.52 2.61 -20.71
N VAL A 51 17.35 2.38 -20.12
CA VAL A 51 16.05 2.93 -20.54
C VAL A 51 15.22 3.22 -19.28
N LEU A 52 14.40 4.26 -19.31
CA LEU A 52 13.41 4.57 -18.28
C LEU A 52 12.01 4.55 -18.90
N PHE A 53 11.08 3.88 -18.23
CA PHE A 53 9.67 3.81 -18.61
C PHE A 53 8.85 4.77 -17.75
N ASN A 54 8.12 5.67 -18.40
CA ASN A 54 7.07 6.44 -17.76
C ASN A 54 5.74 5.74 -18.05
N PHE A 55 4.92 5.56 -17.04
CA PHE A 55 3.66 4.85 -17.15
C PHE A 55 2.57 5.53 -16.32
N SER A 56 1.33 5.33 -16.72
CA SER A 56 0.15 5.64 -15.91
C SER A 56 -0.27 4.39 -15.15
N VAL A 57 -0.72 4.56 -13.92
CA VAL A 57 -1.45 3.52 -13.19
C VAL A 57 -2.90 3.57 -13.66
N ILE A 58 -3.40 2.48 -14.25
CA ILE A 58 -4.71 2.44 -14.91
C ILE A 58 -5.81 1.78 -14.06
N GLY A 59 -5.49 1.38 -12.82
CA GLY A 59 -6.45 0.92 -11.81
C GLY A 59 -7.12 -0.44 -12.10
N GLY A 60 -7.80 -0.98 -11.07
CA GLY A 60 -8.48 -2.27 -11.10
C GLY A 60 -7.71 -3.39 -10.39
N ALA A 61 -8.44 -4.25 -9.67
CA ALA A 61 -7.87 -5.50 -9.17
C ALA A 61 -7.45 -6.40 -10.35
N PRO A 62 -6.32 -7.14 -10.26
CA PRO A 62 -5.40 -7.22 -9.12
C PRO A 62 -4.42 -6.06 -9.06
N LEU A 63 -4.03 -5.63 -7.86
CA LEU A 63 -3.15 -4.47 -7.61
C LEU A 63 -1.66 -4.73 -7.87
N LYS A 64 -1.36 -5.61 -8.82
CA LYS A 64 0.01 -5.91 -9.21
C LYS A 64 0.15 -6.16 -10.69
N THR A 65 1.36 -6.00 -11.20
CA THR A 65 1.73 -6.38 -12.57
C THR A 65 3.16 -6.83 -12.63
N ASP A 66 3.36 -7.98 -13.27
CA ASP A 66 4.69 -8.47 -13.59
C ASP A 66 5.28 -7.66 -14.74
N MET A 67 6.53 -7.24 -14.57
CA MET A 67 7.34 -6.52 -15.54
C MET A 67 8.40 -7.50 -16.05
N ASN A 68 7.97 -8.34 -17.00
CA ASN A 68 8.82 -9.36 -17.60
C ASN A 68 9.56 -8.82 -18.82
N LEU A 69 10.85 -9.14 -18.93
CA LEU A 69 11.65 -8.86 -20.12
C LEU A 69 11.79 -10.13 -20.95
N SER A 70 11.48 -10.05 -22.24
CA SER A 70 11.66 -11.12 -23.22
C SER A 70 12.33 -10.60 -24.48
N ASP A 71 12.79 -11.50 -25.34
CA ASP A 71 13.32 -11.20 -26.67
C ASP A 71 14.45 -10.14 -26.67
N ILE A 72 15.31 -10.20 -25.65
CA ILE A 72 16.42 -9.26 -25.48
C ILE A 72 17.50 -9.58 -26.52
N GLN A 73 17.80 -8.60 -27.37
CA GLN A 73 18.91 -8.65 -28.33
C GLN A 73 19.85 -7.47 -28.04
N LEU A 74 21.12 -7.76 -27.74
CA LEU A 74 22.17 -6.77 -27.59
C LEU A 74 23.33 -7.14 -28.50
N SER A 75 23.92 -6.14 -29.15
CA SER A 75 25.15 -6.29 -29.94
C SER A 75 26.26 -5.39 -29.41
N ASP A 76 27.49 -5.86 -29.58
CA ASP A 76 28.68 -5.04 -29.37
C ASP A 76 28.89 -4.07 -30.56
N PRO A 77 29.86 -3.13 -30.49
CA PRO A 77 30.16 -2.22 -31.60
C PRO A 77 30.63 -2.88 -32.90
N SER A 78 30.99 -4.16 -32.87
CA SER A 78 31.39 -4.96 -34.04
C SER A 78 30.20 -5.72 -34.64
N GLY A 79 29.01 -5.61 -34.04
CA GLY A 79 27.79 -6.31 -34.46
C GLY A 79 27.66 -7.73 -33.93
N ASN A 80 28.52 -8.17 -33.01
CA ASN A 80 28.38 -9.49 -32.41
C ASN A 80 27.27 -9.47 -31.37
N GLU A 81 26.29 -10.37 -31.52
CA GLU A 81 25.20 -10.54 -30.55
C GLU A 81 25.62 -11.49 -29.41
N GLY A 82 25.13 -11.21 -28.21
CA GLY A 82 25.38 -12.03 -27.03
C GLY A 82 24.10 -12.36 -26.24
N PRO A 83 24.03 -13.51 -25.57
CA PRO A 83 22.87 -13.86 -24.75
C PRO A 83 22.82 -12.99 -23.50
N VAL A 84 21.63 -12.47 -23.17
CA VAL A 84 21.40 -11.68 -21.97
C VAL A 84 20.24 -12.31 -21.19
N PRO A 85 20.50 -12.91 -20.01
CA PRO A 85 19.42 -13.44 -19.20
C PRO A 85 18.56 -12.28 -18.67
N PRO A 86 17.23 -12.33 -18.83
CA PRO A 86 16.36 -11.31 -18.26
C PRO A 86 16.33 -11.41 -16.74
N LYS A 87 16.17 -10.26 -16.09
CA LYS A 87 15.79 -10.18 -14.68
C LYS A 87 14.49 -9.40 -14.59
N ASN A 88 13.42 -10.12 -14.27
CA ASN A 88 12.07 -9.57 -14.20
C ASN A 88 11.84 -8.83 -12.88
N GLY A 89 10.82 -7.97 -12.85
CA GLY A 89 10.35 -7.31 -11.63
C GLY A 89 8.83 -7.42 -11.50
N THR A 90 8.31 -6.94 -10.38
CA THR A 90 6.86 -6.82 -10.13
C THR A 90 6.58 -5.42 -9.63
N PHE A 91 5.54 -4.79 -10.18
CA PHE A 91 5.01 -3.52 -9.72
C PHE A 91 3.77 -3.78 -8.88
N TYR A 92 3.64 -3.08 -7.75
CA TYR A 92 2.48 -3.12 -6.88
C TYR A 92 1.85 -1.74 -6.83
N VAL A 93 0.53 -1.69 -6.99
CA VAL A 93 -0.27 -0.56 -6.55
C VAL A 93 -0.55 -0.81 -5.08
N ALA A 94 -0.12 0.06 -4.19
CA ALA A 94 -0.48 -0.06 -2.79
C ALA A 94 -2.00 0.08 -2.67
N ASP A 95 -2.65 -0.86 -1.98
CA ASP A 95 -3.98 -0.63 -1.43
C ASP A 95 -3.92 0.68 -0.62
N THR A 96 -4.86 1.59 -0.86
CA THR A 96 -5.07 2.71 0.05
C THR A 96 -5.53 2.10 1.37
N VAL A 97 -4.68 2.13 2.39
CA VAL A 97 -4.94 1.57 3.72
C VAL A 97 -4.71 2.61 4.79
N PHE A 98 -5.49 2.54 5.86
CA PHE A 98 -5.20 3.30 7.06
C PHE A 98 -4.74 2.33 8.14
N ASP A 99 -3.45 2.29 8.41
CA ASP A 99 -2.82 1.27 9.25
C ASP A 99 -1.97 1.90 10.35
N THR A 100 -2.40 1.70 11.60
CA THR A 100 -1.68 2.18 12.79
C THR A 100 -0.38 1.42 13.06
N GLY A 101 -0.23 0.26 12.43
CA GLY A 101 0.76 -0.76 12.71
C GLY A 101 0.47 -1.52 14.01
N PRO A 102 1.31 -2.52 14.33
CA PRO A 102 1.23 -3.25 15.59
C PRO A 102 1.49 -2.33 16.79
N GLY A 103 0.88 -2.68 17.91
CA GLY A 103 1.07 -2.04 19.20
C GLY A 103 2.03 -2.81 20.12
N THR A 104 2.11 -2.40 21.39
CA THR A 104 3.00 -2.99 22.40
C THR A 104 2.29 -3.20 23.73
N TYR A 105 2.90 -4.00 24.60
CA TYR A 105 2.48 -4.14 26.00
C TYR A 105 2.72 -2.82 26.78
N PRO A 106 1.90 -2.45 27.78
CA PRO A 106 0.69 -3.13 28.24
C PRO A 106 -0.45 -3.09 27.21
N ALA A 107 -1.24 -4.17 27.20
CA ALA A 107 -2.38 -4.38 26.32
C ALA A 107 -3.59 -4.80 27.15
N ILE A 108 -4.76 -4.22 26.87
CA ILE A 108 -6.01 -4.51 27.57
C ILE A 108 -7.19 -4.15 26.66
N SER A 109 -8.28 -4.91 26.74
CA SER A 109 -9.51 -4.57 26.00
C SER A 109 -10.23 -3.39 26.63
N GLY A 110 -11.05 -2.72 25.82
CA GLY A 110 -11.80 -1.55 26.26
C GLY A 110 -12.49 -0.83 25.11
N THR A 111 -12.94 0.39 25.38
CA THR A 111 -13.57 1.26 24.38
C THR A 111 -12.65 2.41 24.07
N HIS A 112 -12.18 2.48 22.82
CA HIS A 112 -11.38 3.58 22.28
C HIS A 112 -12.31 4.58 21.59
N ILE A 113 -12.15 5.86 21.93
CA ILE A 113 -12.83 6.99 21.33
C ILE A 113 -11.77 7.96 20.85
N GLY A 114 -11.89 8.40 19.62
CA GLY A 114 -10.88 9.26 19.02
C GLY A 114 -11.28 9.80 17.67
N THR A 115 -10.27 10.32 16.96
CA THR A 115 -10.47 10.81 15.60
C THR A 115 -9.43 10.24 14.66
N LEU A 116 -9.79 10.12 13.38
CA LEU A 116 -8.86 9.77 12.31
C LEU A 116 -9.03 10.74 11.14
N THR A 117 -7.92 11.01 10.45
CA THR A 117 -7.87 11.89 9.27
C THR A 117 -7.06 11.20 8.17
N PRO A 118 -7.69 10.74 7.07
CA PRO A 118 -6.99 10.11 5.95
C PRO A 118 -6.18 11.12 5.12
N ASN A 119 -5.04 10.68 4.58
CA ASN A 119 -4.21 11.45 3.65
C ASN A 119 -4.60 11.25 2.17
N TYR A 120 -5.61 10.44 1.90
CA TYR A 120 -6.20 10.20 0.58
C TYR A 120 -7.62 9.66 0.77
N ASP A 121 -8.41 9.63 -0.30
CA ASP A 121 -9.73 8.97 -0.29
C ASP A 121 -9.53 7.47 0.00
N LEU A 122 -10.04 7.02 1.14
CA LEU A 122 -9.96 5.65 1.62
C LEU A 122 -11.32 4.98 1.50
N THR A 123 -11.42 3.93 0.70
CA THR A 123 -12.62 3.07 0.68
C THR A 123 -12.46 2.03 1.77
N VAL A 124 -13.38 1.99 2.73
CA VAL A 124 -13.35 1.08 3.87
C VAL A 124 -14.33 -0.06 3.63
N HIS A 125 -13.81 -1.29 3.63
CA HIS A 125 -14.55 -2.53 3.55
C HIS A 125 -14.48 -3.31 4.87
N THR A 126 -13.30 -3.32 5.49
CA THR A 126 -12.96 -4.15 6.64
C THR A 126 -12.10 -3.35 7.63
N LEU A 127 -12.27 -3.62 8.92
CA LEU A 127 -11.28 -3.26 9.95
C LEU A 127 -10.61 -4.55 10.45
N TYR A 128 -9.30 -4.59 10.41
CA TYR A 128 -8.44 -5.60 11.01
C TYR A 128 -7.90 -5.11 12.35
N THR A 129 -7.81 -6.00 13.35
CA THR A 129 -7.25 -5.71 14.68
C THR A 129 -5.96 -6.50 14.91
N TYR A 130 -4.88 -5.81 15.30
CA TYR A 130 -3.65 -6.48 15.72
C TYR A 130 -3.84 -7.09 17.11
N SER A 131 -3.74 -8.42 17.22
CA SER A 131 -3.93 -9.15 18.48
C SER A 131 -2.60 -9.43 19.19
N CYS A 132 -2.59 -9.46 20.54
CA CYS A 132 -1.47 -10.06 21.26
C CYS A 132 -1.43 -11.58 20.95
N GLU A 133 -0.22 -12.12 20.77
CA GLU A 133 -0.02 -13.53 20.41
C GLU A 133 -0.70 -14.47 21.41
N GLY A 134 -1.50 -15.42 20.91
CA GLY A 134 -2.19 -16.41 21.73
C GLY A 134 -3.43 -15.93 22.50
N THR A 135 -3.85 -14.67 22.34
CA THR A 135 -4.95 -14.10 23.14
C THR A 135 -6.29 -13.98 22.42
N GLY A 136 -6.29 -13.95 21.08
CA GLY A 136 -7.51 -13.73 20.30
C GLY A 136 -8.05 -12.29 20.36
N GLY A 137 -7.20 -11.29 20.63
CA GLY A 137 -7.58 -9.87 20.57
C GLY A 137 -8.31 -9.51 19.27
N HIS A 138 -9.42 -8.79 19.37
CA HIS A 138 -10.28 -8.43 18.24
C HIS A 138 -11.08 -7.15 18.54
N THR A 139 -11.75 -6.62 17.52
CA THR A 139 -12.74 -5.56 17.66
C THR A 139 -14.13 -6.20 17.76
N GLU A 140 -14.85 -5.91 18.84
CA GLU A 140 -16.24 -6.37 19.05
C GLU A 140 -17.25 -5.48 18.30
N TYR A 141 -16.96 -4.18 18.22
CA TYR A 141 -17.82 -3.18 17.59
C TYR A 141 -16.99 -1.98 17.12
N VAL A 142 -17.31 -1.49 15.93
CA VAL A 142 -16.75 -0.24 15.39
C VAL A 142 -17.88 0.67 14.94
N TRP A 143 -17.73 1.95 15.19
CA TRP A 143 -18.59 3.01 14.67
C TRP A 143 -17.74 4.19 14.23
N ILE A 144 -17.94 4.64 12.99
CA ILE A 144 -17.27 5.79 12.40
C ILE A 144 -18.32 6.79 11.94
N GLN A 145 -18.16 8.05 12.32
CA GLN A 145 -19.08 9.11 11.95
C GLN A 145 -18.39 10.44 11.66
N GLY A 146 -19.00 11.24 10.78
CA GLY A 146 -18.55 12.57 10.41
C GLY A 146 -18.65 12.80 8.91
N HIS A 147 -18.81 14.06 8.48
CA HIS A 147 -18.82 14.43 7.06
C HIS A 147 -19.77 13.60 6.16
N GLY A 148 -20.93 13.20 6.69
CA GLY A 148 -21.91 12.37 5.97
C GLY A 148 -21.70 10.86 6.06
N VAL A 149 -20.61 10.40 6.71
CA VAL A 149 -20.40 9.00 7.09
C VAL A 149 -21.05 8.74 8.44
N ASN A 150 -21.73 7.59 8.56
CA ASN A 150 -22.31 7.08 9.80
C ASN A 150 -22.42 5.55 9.68
N GLU A 151 -21.29 4.86 9.82
CA GLU A 151 -21.17 3.43 9.49
C GLU A 151 -20.67 2.66 10.70
N SER A 152 -21.27 1.49 10.94
CA SER A 152 -20.91 0.63 12.06
C SER A 152 -20.94 -0.84 11.67
N ALA A 153 -20.12 -1.64 12.34
CA ALA A 153 -20.11 -3.09 12.20
C ALA A 153 -19.89 -3.75 13.57
N SER A 154 -20.41 -4.96 13.71
CA SER A 154 -20.28 -5.79 14.92
C SER A 154 -19.61 -7.11 14.56
N TRP A 155 -18.84 -7.64 15.50
CA TRP A 155 -18.13 -8.90 15.37
C TRP A 155 -19.10 -10.09 15.35
N ASP A 156 -18.77 -11.12 14.56
CA ASP A 156 -19.62 -12.30 14.33
C ASP A 156 -19.08 -13.59 14.98
N GLY A 157 -17.99 -13.48 15.75
CA GLY A 157 -17.44 -14.58 16.57
C GLY A 157 -16.07 -15.08 16.11
N TYR A 158 -15.56 -16.09 16.81
CA TYR A 158 -14.25 -16.69 16.53
C TYR A 158 -14.31 -17.65 15.34
N ASN A 159 -14.36 -17.08 14.13
CA ASN A 159 -14.12 -17.79 12.86
C ASN A 159 -12.64 -17.66 12.43
N ASP A 160 -12.26 -18.20 11.28
CA ASP A 160 -10.87 -18.13 10.77
C ASP A 160 -10.37 -16.69 10.54
N GLU A 161 -11.27 -15.72 10.41
CA GLU A 161 -10.98 -14.30 10.17
C GLU A 161 -11.36 -13.42 11.37
N TYR A 162 -11.43 -13.96 12.59
CA TYR A 162 -11.97 -13.27 13.77
C TYR A 162 -11.34 -11.90 14.11
N GLN A 163 -10.15 -11.60 13.60
CA GLN A 163 -9.48 -10.31 13.78
C GLN A 163 -10.12 -9.21 12.91
N ASN A 164 -10.93 -9.60 11.92
CA ASN A 164 -11.57 -8.74 10.95
C ASN A 164 -13.03 -8.49 11.32
N ILE A 165 -13.48 -7.26 11.07
CA ILE A 165 -14.89 -6.88 11.11
C ILE A 165 -15.26 -6.30 9.73
N LYS A 166 -16.27 -6.89 9.09
CA LYS A 166 -16.71 -6.49 7.74
C LYS A 166 -17.88 -5.52 7.86
N PHE A 167 -17.78 -4.39 7.16
CA PHE A 167 -18.90 -3.46 7.06
C PHE A 167 -19.92 -3.97 6.05
N GLY A 168 -21.21 -3.84 6.37
CA GLY A 168 -22.28 -4.33 5.49
C GLY A 168 -22.29 -3.65 4.12
N ASN A 169 -21.91 -2.37 4.08
CA ASN A 169 -21.68 -1.62 2.84
C ASN A 169 -20.32 -0.91 2.91
N PRO A 170 -19.52 -0.94 1.84
CA PRO A 170 -18.31 -0.13 1.77
C PRO A 170 -18.64 1.36 1.73
N PHE A 171 -17.80 2.18 2.33
CA PHE A 171 -17.95 3.64 2.38
C PHE A 171 -16.60 4.34 2.21
N ILE A 172 -16.62 5.64 1.90
CA ILE A 172 -15.40 6.41 1.63
C ILE A 172 -15.16 7.42 2.74
N LEU A 173 -13.97 7.35 3.34
CA LEU A 173 -13.40 8.42 4.16
C LEU A 173 -12.57 9.33 3.26
N ARG A 174 -12.97 10.60 3.16
CA ARG A 174 -12.38 11.55 2.21
C ARG A 174 -11.07 12.13 2.71
N GLU A 175 -10.16 12.40 1.78
CA GLU A 175 -8.87 13.02 2.04
C GLU A 175 -9.01 14.30 2.91
N GLY A 176 -8.20 14.39 3.96
CA GLY A 176 -8.10 15.54 4.85
C GLY A 176 -9.34 15.80 5.70
N LYS A 177 -10.34 14.92 5.69
CA LYS A 177 -11.54 15.03 6.54
C LYS A 177 -11.34 14.27 7.84
N LYS A 178 -11.81 14.86 8.93
CA LYS A 178 -11.67 14.31 10.28
C LYS A 178 -12.94 13.57 10.68
N TYR A 179 -12.81 12.30 11.01
CA TYR A 179 -13.91 11.44 11.42
C TYR A 179 -13.75 11.05 12.88
N ASN A 180 -14.85 10.97 13.62
CA ASN A 180 -14.85 10.40 14.95
C ASN A 180 -15.00 8.88 14.84
N TYR A 181 -14.28 8.15 15.67
CA TYR A 181 -14.45 6.71 15.81
C TYR A 181 -14.78 6.35 17.27
N THR A 182 -15.56 5.28 17.41
CA THR A 182 -15.71 4.50 18.63
C THR A 182 -15.40 3.05 18.28
N ILE A 183 -14.38 2.46 18.90
CA ILE A 183 -13.97 1.08 18.68
C ILE A 183 -13.97 0.37 20.03
N LYS A 184 -14.80 -0.66 20.17
CA LYS A 184 -14.81 -1.54 21.33
C LYS A 184 -14.02 -2.79 20.99
N THR A 185 -13.03 -3.10 21.81
CA THR A 185 -12.16 -4.25 21.65
C THR A 185 -12.43 -5.30 22.73
N GLY A 186 -12.10 -6.56 22.40
CA GLY A 186 -12.25 -7.72 23.27
C GLY A 186 -10.93 -8.49 23.43
N SER A 187 -10.83 -9.28 24.51
CA SER A 187 -9.62 -10.02 24.90
C SER A 187 -8.40 -9.10 25.12
N TYR A 188 -7.27 -9.36 24.45
CA TYR A 188 -6.04 -8.57 24.52
C TYR A 188 -5.65 -8.06 23.12
N PRO A 189 -6.31 -7.00 22.61
CA PRO A 189 -5.85 -6.30 21.41
C PRO A 189 -4.50 -5.63 21.71
N GLN A 190 -3.67 -5.41 20.70
CA GLN A 190 -2.51 -4.55 20.86
C GLN A 190 -2.93 -3.07 20.96
N ILE A 191 -2.17 -2.29 21.72
CA ILE A 191 -2.38 -0.85 21.90
C ILE A 191 -1.12 -0.12 21.46
N VAL A 192 -1.31 0.99 20.75
CA VAL A 192 -0.25 1.94 20.44
C VAL A 192 -0.29 3.06 21.49
N HIS A 193 0.75 3.16 22.32
CA HIS A 193 0.83 4.15 23.39
C HIS A 193 1.18 5.54 22.85
N GLY A 194 0.25 6.46 22.93
CA GLY A 194 0.34 7.86 22.54
C GLY A 194 -1.03 8.52 22.37
N HIS A 195 -1.11 9.83 22.57
CA HIS A 195 -2.35 10.61 22.38
C HIS A 195 -2.71 10.78 20.89
N SER A 196 -1.71 10.82 20.03
CA SER A 196 -1.88 10.82 18.57
C SER A 196 -0.67 10.18 17.88
N LYS A 197 -0.85 9.76 16.63
CA LYS A 197 0.20 9.17 15.82
C LYS A 197 -0.04 9.43 14.34
N ASN A 198 1.03 9.80 13.62
CA ASN A 198 1.09 9.72 12.17
C ASN A 198 1.29 8.26 11.77
N VAL A 199 0.39 7.76 10.94
CA VAL A 199 0.29 6.34 10.57
C VAL A 199 0.30 6.19 9.05
N THR A 200 0.38 4.95 8.56
CA THR A 200 0.19 4.73 7.13
C THR A 200 -1.22 5.15 6.77
N GLY A 201 -1.35 6.05 5.78
CA GLY A 201 -2.65 6.52 5.29
C GLY A 201 -3.27 7.68 6.06
N GLY A 202 -2.67 8.21 7.13
CA GLY A 202 -3.23 9.37 7.82
C GLY A 202 -2.69 9.66 9.22
N GLU A 203 -3.51 10.35 10.01
CA GLU A 203 -3.29 10.63 11.44
C GLU A 203 -4.45 10.07 12.26
N ILE A 204 -4.15 9.50 13.43
CA ILE A 204 -5.14 9.03 14.42
C ILE A 204 -4.86 9.65 15.79
N SER A 205 -5.91 9.91 16.56
CA SER A 205 -5.83 10.40 17.94
C SER A 205 -6.66 9.54 18.88
N CYS A 206 -6.20 9.35 20.11
CA CYS A 206 -6.99 8.86 21.22
C CYS A 206 -7.50 10.06 22.03
N THR A 207 -8.82 10.21 22.13
CA THR A 207 -9.44 11.22 23.00
C THR A 207 -9.76 10.62 24.36
N GLN A 208 -10.21 9.36 24.36
CA GLN A 208 -10.52 8.62 25.57
C GLN A 208 -10.44 7.12 25.28
N PHE A 209 -9.81 6.38 26.16
CA PHE A 209 -9.85 4.93 26.24
C PHE A 209 -10.38 4.56 27.63
N THR A 210 -11.42 3.72 27.66
CA THR A 210 -11.96 3.15 28.91
C THR A 210 -11.69 1.66 28.89
N ASP A 211 -10.82 1.18 29.77
CA ASP A 211 -10.46 -0.24 29.82
C ASP A 211 -11.63 -1.10 30.37
N VAL A 212 -11.46 -2.42 30.34
CA VAL A 212 -12.44 -3.37 30.87
C VAL A 212 -12.68 -3.23 32.39
N ASN A 213 -11.77 -2.61 33.14
CA ASN A 213 -11.92 -2.34 34.57
C ASN A 213 -12.61 -1.00 34.87
N GLY A 214 -12.86 -0.18 33.84
CA GLY A 214 -13.46 1.15 33.96
C GLY A 214 -12.46 2.29 34.18
N GLU A 215 -11.16 2.03 34.03
CA GLU A 215 -10.13 3.05 34.12
C GLU A 215 -10.03 3.86 32.82
N LEU A 216 -9.74 5.16 32.95
CA LEU A 216 -9.72 6.12 31.86
C LEU A 216 -8.30 6.53 31.50
N TYR A 217 -8.03 6.54 30.20
CA TYR A 217 -6.76 6.91 29.58
C TYR A 217 -7.02 7.79 28.36
N ASP A 218 -6.03 8.54 27.91
CA ASP A 218 -6.10 9.38 26.71
C ASP A 218 -4.90 9.15 25.77
N ASP A 219 -4.10 8.12 26.03
CA ASP A 219 -2.88 7.75 25.31
C ASP A 219 -2.90 6.32 24.77
N CYS A 220 -4.09 5.72 24.60
CA CYS A 220 -4.24 4.35 24.16
C CYS A 220 -4.93 4.28 22.78
N ILE A 221 -4.14 4.38 21.70
CA ILE A 221 -4.63 4.26 20.32
C ILE A 221 -4.85 2.77 19.99
N PRO A 222 -5.99 2.38 19.38
CA PRO A 222 -6.20 1.00 18.97
C PRO A 222 -5.23 0.61 17.85
N ALA A 223 -4.61 -0.57 17.95
CA ALA A 223 -3.78 -1.11 16.87
C ALA A 223 -4.68 -1.78 15.81
N ILE A 224 -4.96 -1.08 14.73
CA ILE A 224 -5.91 -1.48 13.68
C ILE A 224 -5.45 -1.12 12.27
N MET A 225 -6.07 -1.76 11.29
CA MET A 225 -5.94 -1.43 9.87
C MET A 225 -7.30 -1.40 9.19
N PHE A 226 -7.61 -0.32 8.47
CA PHE A 226 -8.75 -0.23 7.55
C PHE A 226 -8.30 -0.54 6.13
N VAL A 227 -9.07 -1.41 5.45
CA VAL A 227 -8.86 -1.88 4.07
C VAL A 227 -10.18 -1.88 3.32
#